data_AF-A0A2N2SPE7-F1
#
_entry.id   AF-A0A2N2SPE7-F1
#
_cell.length_a   1.000
_cell.length_b   1.000
_cell.length_c   1.000
_cell.angle_alpha   90.00
_cell.angle_beta   90.00
_cell.angle_gamma   90.00
#
_symmetry.space_group_name_H-M   'P 1'
#
loop_
_entity.id
_entity.type
_entity.pdbx_description
1 polymer ?
#
loop_
_entity_poly.entity_id
_entity_poly.type
_entity_poly.pdbx_seq_one_letter_code
_entity_poly.pdbx_strand_id
1 'polypeptide(L)'
;ATGKTLLVLARDIFPHDRISDRYYLQALEPLEAQAAKDDKLKTLLTEGVVALDRLAKQRFKQTYADLTKENERVGLLYVIEHGAFFRKVKGHLVTGFYDNKAVWPLFGYEGSSWEKGGYINRGFDDIDWLGADA
;
A
#
# COMPACT_ATOMS: atom_id res chain seq x y z
N ALA A 1 -4.49 -17.39 -2.14
CA ALA A 1 -4.76 -16.82 -0.80
C ALA A 1 -3.80 -15.68 -0.48
N THR A 2 -2.48 -15.94 -0.44
CA THR A 2 -1.45 -14.95 -0.09
C THR A 2 -1.53 -13.64 -0.90
N GLY A 3 -1.58 -13.69 -2.24
CA GLY A 3 -1.65 -12.47 -3.07
C GLY A 3 -2.90 -11.61 -2.81
N LYS A 4 -4.09 -12.22 -2.65
CA LYS A 4 -5.33 -11.50 -2.30
C LYS A 4 -5.15 -10.76 -0.96
N THR A 5 -4.64 -11.45 0.06
CA THR A 5 -4.40 -10.85 1.38
C THR A 5 -3.36 -9.74 1.32
N LEU A 6 -2.27 -9.91 0.57
CA LEU A 6 -1.26 -8.87 0.39
C LEU A 6 -1.81 -7.63 -0.33
N LEU A 7 -2.69 -7.80 -1.32
CA LEU A 7 -3.35 -6.68 -1.99
C LEU A 7 -4.26 -5.90 -1.03
N VAL A 8 -5.13 -6.58 -0.28
CA VAL A 8 -6.00 -5.93 0.72
C VAL A 8 -5.16 -5.23 1.79
N LEU A 9 -4.12 -5.90 2.30
CA LEU A 9 -3.15 -5.31 3.23
C LEU A 9 -2.48 -4.07 2.66
N ALA A 10 -2.08 -4.08 1.39
CA ALA A 10 -1.44 -2.94 0.74
C ALA A 10 -2.38 -1.72 0.66
N ARG A 11 -3.66 -1.96 0.35
CA ARG A 11 -4.70 -0.91 0.38
C ARG A 11 -4.92 -0.37 1.78
N ASP A 12 -4.96 -1.23 2.79
CA ASP A 12 -5.17 -0.78 4.17
C ASP A 12 -3.93 -0.04 4.74
N ILE A 13 -2.71 -0.33 4.28
CA ILE A 13 -1.48 0.40 4.67
C ILE A 13 -1.42 1.80 4.04
N PHE A 14 -1.77 1.91 2.75
CA PHE A 14 -1.77 3.17 2.00
C PHE A 14 -3.11 3.35 1.28
N PRO A 15 -4.16 3.81 1.98
CA PRO A 15 -5.52 3.84 1.45
C PRO A 15 -5.73 4.98 0.46
N HIS A 16 -6.02 4.64 -0.80
CA HIS A 16 -6.32 5.60 -1.87
C HIS A 16 -7.52 5.15 -2.73
N ASP A 17 -8.73 5.55 -2.35
CA ASP A 17 -9.99 5.11 -2.98
C ASP A 17 -10.05 5.33 -4.50
N ARG A 18 -9.42 6.40 -4.99
CA ARG A 18 -9.42 6.77 -6.42
C ARG A 18 -8.37 6.02 -7.24
N ILE A 19 -7.47 5.27 -6.61
CA ILE A 19 -6.38 4.57 -7.28
C ILE A 19 -6.73 3.09 -7.46
N SER A 20 -6.68 2.64 -8.71
CA SER A 20 -6.94 1.25 -9.10
C SER A 20 -5.95 0.27 -8.45
N ASP A 21 -6.45 -0.92 -8.08
CA ASP A 21 -5.66 -2.05 -7.58
C ASP A 21 -4.46 -2.42 -8.46
N ARG A 22 -4.52 -2.12 -9.77
CA ARG A 22 -3.41 -2.39 -10.69
C ARG A 22 -2.09 -1.78 -10.22
N TYR A 23 -2.13 -0.61 -9.59
CA TYR A 23 -0.93 0.09 -9.12
C TYR A 23 -0.36 -0.53 -7.83
N TYR A 24 -1.24 -1.06 -6.98
CA TYR A 24 -0.83 -1.85 -5.82
C TYR A 24 -0.24 -3.20 -6.23
N LEU A 25 -0.83 -3.86 -7.23
CA LEU A 25 -0.30 -5.11 -7.79
C LEU A 25 1.08 -4.89 -8.43
N GLN A 26 1.25 -3.82 -9.22
CA GLN A 26 2.57 -3.41 -9.75
C GLN A 26 3.60 -3.16 -8.65
N ALA A 27 3.18 -2.56 -7.53
CA ALA A 27 4.07 -2.34 -6.39
C ALA A 27 4.42 -3.65 -5.64
N LEU A 28 3.55 -4.68 -5.68
CA LEU A 28 3.78 -5.97 -5.03
C LEU A 28 4.57 -6.96 -5.91
N GLU A 29 4.48 -6.84 -7.23
CA GLU A 29 5.13 -7.76 -8.18
C GLU A 29 6.65 -7.92 -7.94
N PRO A 30 7.44 -6.84 -7.71
CA PRO A 30 8.86 -6.99 -7.38
C PRO A 30 9.11 -7.71 -6.06
N LEU A 31 8.23 -7.55 -5.06
CA LEU A 31 8.32 -8.27 -3.77
C LEU A 31 8.07 -9.76 -3.97
N GLU A 32 7.06 -10.12 -4.78
CA GLU A 32 6.75 -11.52 -5.12
C GLU A 32 7.89 -12.15 -5.93
N ALA A 33 8.45 -11.43 -6.90
CA ALA A 33 9.59 -11.89 -7.68
C ALA A 33 10.86 -12.10 -6.83
N GLN A 34 11.08 -11.26 -5.81
CA GLN A 34 12.15 -11.46 -4.82
C GLN A 34 11.86 -12.70 -3.96
N ALA A 35 10.64 -12.85 -3.46
CA ALA A 35 10.24 -13.99 -2.63
C ALA A 35 10.36 -15.32 -3.39
N ALA A 36 10.16 -15.33 -4.72
CA ALA A 36 10.36 -16.52 -5.54
C ALA A 36 11.83 -17.03 -5.56
N LYS A 37 12.79 -16.18 -5.17
CA LYS A 37 14.23 -16.47 -5.18
C LYS A 37 14.85 -16.47 -3.78
N ASP A 38 14.08 -16.10 -2.75
CA ASP A 38 14.52 -15.99 -1.36
C ASP A 38 13.51 -16.70 -0.44
N ASP A 39 13.89 -17.89 0.01
CA ASP A 39 13.06 -18.72 0.89
C ASP A 39 12.75 -18.05 2.23
N LYS A 40 13.66 -17.22 2.76
CA LYS A 40 13.42 -16.49 4.01
C LYS A 40 12.34 -15.44 3.81
N LEU A 41 12.39 -14.69 2.71
CA LEU A 41 11.37 -13.72 2.37
C LEU A 41 10.03 -14.39 2.08
N LYS A 42 10.03 -15.49 1.30
CA LYS A 42 8.83 -16.28 1.04
C LYS A 42 8.17 -16.77 2.32
N THR A 43 8.96 -17.27 3.25
CA THR A 43 8.50 -17.73 4.57
C THR A 43 7.92 -16.55 5.36
N LEU A 44 8.63 -15.43 5.45
CA LEU A 44 8.16 -14.22 6.13
C LEU A 44 6.79 -13.75 5.62
N LEU A 45 6.59 -13.70 4.30
CA LEU A 45 5.32 -13.26 3.71
C LEU A 45 4.20 -14.28 3.93
N THR A 46 4.48 -15.57 3.73
CA THR A 46 3.48 -16.63 3.83
C THR A 46 3.03 -16.81 5.28
N GLU A 47 3.97 -16.90 6.23
CA GLU A 47 3.66 -17.01 7.65
C GLU A 47 3.01 -15.76 8.21
N GLY A 48 3.43 -14.57 7.74
CA GLY A 48 2.81 -13.30 8.09
C GLY A 48 1.33 -13.24 7.70
N VAL A 49 1.00 -13.65 6.46
CA VAL A 49 -0.40 -13.77 6.02
C VAL A 49 -1.18 -14.79 6.84
N VAL A 50 -0.61 -15.97 7.11
CA VAL A 50 -1.26 -16.99 7.94
C VAL A 50 -1.53 -16.48 9.36
N ALA A 51 -0.59 -15.75 9.95
CA ALA A 51 -0.74 -15.16 11.28
C ALA A 51 -1.83 -14.07 11.29
N LEU A 52 -1.86 -13.21 10.27
CA LEU A 52 -2.89 -12.18 10.12
C LEU A 52 -4.29 -12.79 9.94
N ASP A 53 -4.42 -13.82 9.09
CA ASP A 53 -5.67 -14.58 8.92
C ASP A 53 -6.10 -15.28 10.21
N ARG A 54 -5.15 -15.81 10.98
CA ARG A 54 -5.45 -16.42 12.28
C ARG A 54 -6.01 -15.39 13.25
N LEU A 55 -5.41 -14.21 13.33
CA LEU A 55 -5.87 -13.12 14.18
C LEU A 55 -7.28 -12.65 13.77
N ALA A 56 -7.52 -12.50 12.47
CA ALA A 56 -8.85 -12.18 11.92
C ALA A 56 -9.87 -13.26 12.28
N LYS A 57 -9.55 -14.55 12.09
CA LYS A 57 -10.45 -15.67 12.43
C LYS A 57 -10.74 -15.74 13.92
N GLN A 58 -9.77 -15.48 14.78
CA GLN A 58 -9.99 -15.48 16.23
C GLN A 58 -11.03 -14.44 16.64
N ARG A 59 -10.92 -13.22 16.10
CA ARG A 59 -11.74 -12.07 16.48
C ARG A 59 -13.08 -11.97 15.74
N PHE A 60 -13.12 -12.36 14.47
CA PHE A 60 -14.23 -12.10 13.55
C PHE A 60 -14.72 -13.34 12.78
N LYS A 61 -14.11 -14.51 12.97
CA LYS A 61 -14.45 -15.78 12.28
C LYS A 61 -14.30 -15.76 10.76
N GLN A 62 -13.66 -14.75 10.20
CA GLN A 62 -13.35 -14.61 8.76
C GLN A 62 -11.84 -14.48 8.54
N THR A 63 -11.36 -14.73 7.31
CA THR A 63 -9.97 -14.38 6.94
C THR A 63 -9.81 -12.86 6.83
N TYR A 64 -8.59 -12.35 6.91
CA TYR A 64 -8.35 -10.91 6.87
C TYR A 64 -8.93 -10.26 5.60
N ALA A 65 -8.68 -10.89 4.45
CA ALA A 65 -9.10 -10.39 3.15
C ALA A 65 -10.62 -10.51 2.88
N ASP A 66 -11.36 -11.19 3.77
CA ASP A 66 -12.82 -11.35 3.67
C ASP A 66 -13.58 -10.42 4.64
N LEU A 67 -12.87 -9.69 5.51
CA LEU A 67 -13.46 -8.66 6.36
C LEU A 67 -13.90 -7.47 5.51
N THR A 68 -15.20 -7.16 5.53
CA THR A 68 -15.77 -6.08 4.72
C THR A 68 -15.56 -4.71 5.34
N LYS A 69 -15.49 -4.61 6.67
CA LYS A 69 -15.30 -3.33 7.36
C LYS A 69 -13.82 -2.99 7.51
N GLU A 70 -13.45 -1.83 7.01
CA GLU A 70 -12.07 -1.35 7.07
C GLU A 70 -11.56 -1.17 8.50
N ASN A 71 -12.37 -0.63 9.41
CA ASN A 71 -11.98 -0.44 10.80
C ASN A 71 -11.64 -1.78 11.50
N GLU A 72 -12.30 -2.89 11.13
CA GLU A 72 -11.96 -4.22 11.62
C GLU A 72 -10.58 -4.65 11.11
N ARG A 73 -10.28 -4.42 9.81
CA ARG A 73 -8.97 -4.71 9.21
C ARG A 73 -7.85 -3.85 9.80
N VAL A 74 -8.03 -2.53 9.87
CA VAL A 74 -7.07 -1.58 10.43
C VAL A 74 -6.79 -1.89 11.91
N GLY A 75 -7.81 -2.27 12.68
CA GLY A 75 -7.64 -2.71 14.07
C GLY A 75 -6.68 -3.90 14.20
N LEU A 76 -6.67 -4.83 13.23
CA LEU A 76 -5.70 -5.94 13.19
C LEU A 76 -4.31 -5.48 12.77
N LEU A 77 -4.19 -4.47 11.90
CA LEU A 77 -2.90 -3.89 11.50
C LEU A 77 -2.16 -3.25 12.66
N TYR A 78 -2.85 -2.51 13.53
CA TYR A 78 -2.25 -1.94 14.74
C TYR A 78 -1.63 -3.02 15.65
N VAL A 79 -2.20 -4.23 15.69
CA VAL A 79 -1.65 -5.34 16.47
C VAL A 79 -0.32 -5.84 15.89
N ILE A 80 -0.16 -5.80 14.57
CA ILE A 80 1.00 -6.38 13.87
C ILE A 80 2.01 -5.36 13.36
N GLU A 81 1.78 -4.05 13.55
CA GLU A 81 2.54 -2.99 12.86
C GLU A 81 4.04 -2.95 13.21
N HIS A 82 4.39 -3.44 14.40
CA HIS A 82 5.78 -3.60 14.83
C HIS A 82 6.40 -4.93 14.37
N GLY A 83 5.64 -5.82 13.73
CA GLY A 83 6.14 -7.10 13.22
C GLY A 83 7.02 -6.95 11.98
N ALA A 84 7.94 -7.91 11.77
CA ALA A 84 8.81 -7.93 10.59
C ALA A 84 8.02 -8.02 9.27
N PHE A 85 6.93 -8.81 9.27
CA PHE A 85 6.04 -8.95 8.11
C PHE A 85 5.44 -7.61 7.68
N PHE A 86 4.76 -6.91 8.60
CA PHE A 86 4.14 -5.62 8.30
C PHE A 86 5.17 -4.58 7.87
N ARG A 87 6.28 -4.45 8.60
CA ARG A 87 7.35 -3.50 8.27
C ARG A 87 7.98 -3.79 6.91
N LYS A 88 8.17 -5.07 6.54
CA LYS A 88 8.68 -5.45 5.22
C LYS A 88 7.72 -5.07 4.10
N VAL A 89 6.43 -5.37 4.24
CA VAL A 89 5.41 -5.03 3.22
C VAL A 89 5.27 -3.50 3.10
N LYS A 90 5.12 -2.78 4.21
CA LYS A 90 5.03 -1.31 4.23
C LYS A 90 6.25 -0.64 3.58
N GLY A 91 7.45 -1.09 3.94
CA GLY A 91 8.70 -0.54 3.40
C GLY A 91 8.91 -0.84 1.92
N HIS A 92 8.39 -1.97 1.42
CA HIS A 92 8.41 -2.24 -0.01
C HIS A 92 7.38 -1.39 -0.77
N LEU A 93 6.17 -1.26 -0.23
CA LEU A 93 5.09 -0.50 -0.83
C LEU A 93 5.40 1.00 -0.91
N VAL A 94 6.03 1.59 0.11
CA VAL A 94 6.29 3.04 0.10
C VAL A 94 7.14 3.46 -1.10
N THR A 95 8.10 2.63 -1.51
CA THR A 95 8.90 2.90 -2.71
C THR A 95 8.17 2.41 -3.97
N GLY A 96 7.71 1.15 -3.99
CA GLY A 96 7.09 0.57 -5.18
C GLY A 96 5.82 1.27 -5.65
N PHE A 97 5.06 1.86 -4.73
CA PHE A 97 3.81 2.56 -5.04
C PHE A 97 4.03 4.05 -5.33
N TYR A 98 4.73 4.79 -4.46
CA TYR A 98 4.88 6.24 -4.64
C TYR A 98 5.96 6.62 -5.66
N ASP A 99 6.93 5.74 -5.96
CA ASP A 99 7.89 5.95 -7.06
C ASP A 99 7.35 5.50 -8.42
N ASN A 100 6.11 5.00 -8.46
CA ASN A 100 5.44 4.67 -9.72
C ASN A 100 4.99 5.96 -10.44
N LYS A 101 5.71 6.32 -11.50
CA LYS A 101 5.43 7.52 -12.32
C LYS A 101 4.01 7.56 -12.89
N ALA A 102 3.37 6.40 -13.09
CA ALA A 102 1.99 6.34 -13.58
C ALA A 102 0.94 6.65 -12.49
N VAL A 103 1.37 6.79 -11.23
CA VAL A 103 0.53 7.20 -10.09
C VAL A 103 0.68 8.70 -9.80
N TRP A 104 1.82 9.32 -10.12
CA TRP A 104 2.09 10.73 -9.81
C TRP A 104 0.99 11.71 -10.25
N PRO A 105 0.44 11.64 -11.49
CA PRO A 105 -0.62 12.56 -11.90
C PRO A 105 -1.92 12.39 -11.08
N LEU A 106 -2.16 11.19 -10.52
CA LEU A 106 -3.32 10.92 -9.66
C LEU A 106 -3.20 11.60 -8.29
N PHE A 107 -1.99 12.01 -7.90
CA PHE A 107 -1.69 12.77 -6.69
C PHE A 107 -1.48 14.26 -6.95
N GLY A 108 -1.63 14.73 -8.20
CA GLY A 108 -1.24 16.10 -8.57
C GLY A 108 0.27 16.35 -8.49
N TYR A 109 1.08 15.28 -8.47
CA TYR A 109 2.53 15.44 -8.46
C TYR A 109 3.07 15.63 -9.87
N GLU A 110 3.54 16.86 -10.14
CA GLU A 110 4.07 17.31 -11.43
C GLU A 110 5.45 16.72 -11.80
N GLY A 111 5.99 15.81 -10.99
CA GLY A 111 7.32 15.24 -11.15
C GLY A 111 8.46 16.17 -10.73
N SER A 112 9.70 15.67 -10.80
CA SER A 112 10.92 16.31 -10.27
C SER A 112 11.02 17.83 -10.49
N SER A 113 11.18 18.58 -9.41
CA SER A 113 11.44 20.02 -9.46
C SER A 113 12.84 20.34 -10.00
N TRP A 114 13.85 19.51 -9.69
CA TRP A 114 15.21 19.73 -10.13
C TRP A 114 15.33 19.60 -11.66
N GLU A 115 14.83 18.51 -12.21
CA GLU A 115 14.93 18.22 -13.65
C GLU A 115 14.06 19.16 -14.50
N LYS A 116 13.01 19.73 -13.91
CA LYS A 116 12.03 20.57 -14.60
C LYS A 116 12.04 22.05 -14.16
N GLY A 117 13.08 22.52 -13.48
CA GLY A 117 13.29 23.94 -13.19
C GLY A 117 12.32 24.57 -12.17
N GLY A 118 11.88 23.81 -11.17
CA GLY A 118 10.96 24.27 -10.11
C GLY A 118 9.48 24.14 -10.47
N TYR A 119 8.58 24.54 -9.55
CA TYR A 119 7.11 24.43 -9.72
C TYR A 119 6.40 25.77 -9.97
N ILE A 120 7.11 26.91 -9.91
CA ILE A 120 6.49 28.26 -10.02
C ILE A 120 5.55 28.37 -11.23
N ASN A 121 5.93 27.78 -12.37
CA ASN A 121 5.12 27.79 -13.60
C ASN A 121 4.51 26.41 -13.94
N ARG A 122 4.40 25.51 -12.96
CA ARG A 122 3.94 24.12 -13.13
C ARG A 122 3.47 23.54 -11.79
N GLY A 123 2.19 23.65 -11.46
CA GLY A 123 1.61 22.99 -10.29
C GLY A 123 1.68 23.76 -8.96
N PHE A 124 2.46 24.85 -8.85
CA PHE A 124 2.56 25.58 -7.58
C PHE A 124 1.21 26.19 -7.15
N ASP A 125 0.47 26.74 -8.11
CA ASP A 125 -0.84 27.38 -7.89
C ASP A 125 -2.02 26.51 -8.37
N ASP A 126 -1.82 25.22 -8.65
CA ASP A 126 -2.87 24.28 -9.06
C ASP A 126 -3.69 23.82 -7.83
N ILE A 127 -4.27 24.79 -7.12
CA ILE A 127 -4.95 24.59 -5.84
C ILE A 127 -6.45 24.49 -6.08
N ASP A 128 -7.00 23.28 -5.96
CA ASP A 128 -8.44 23.00 -6.11
C ASP A 128 -9.21 22.94 -4.78
N TRP A 129 -8.50 23.07 -3.65
CA TRP A 129 -9.06 22.96 -2.31
C TRP A 129 -9.31 24.31 -1.63
N LEU A 130 -8.81 25.41 -2.20
CA LEU A 130 -9.21 26.76 -1.82
C LEU A 130 -10.52 27.06 -2.56
N GLY A 131 -11.59 27.36 -1.82
CA GLY A 131 -12.86 27.76 -2.41
C GLY A 131 -12.71 29.02 -3.27
N ALA A 132 -13.71 29.30 -4.12
CA ALA A 132 -13.67 30.44 -5.06
C ALA A 132 -13.50 31.83 -4.40
N ASP A 133 -13.59 31.91 -3.08
CA ASP A 133 -13.56 33.13 -2.28
C ASP A 133 -12.22 33.31 -1.51
N ALA A 134 -11.25 32.41 -1.72
CA ALA A 134 -9.93 32.46 -1.10
C ALA A 134 -8.97 33.45 -1.78
#